data_AF-A0A7X3CM89-F1
#
_entry.id   AF-A0A7X3CM89-F1
#
_cell.length_a   1.000
_cell.length_b   1.000
_cell.length_c   1.000
_cell.angle_alpha   90.00
_cell.angle_beta   90.00
_cell.angle_gamma   90.00
#
_symmetry.space_group_name_H-M   'P 1'
#
loop_
_entity.id
_entity.type
_entity.pdbx_description
1 polymer ?
#
loop_
_entity_poly.entity_id
_entity_poly.type
_entity_poly.pdbx_seq_one_letter_code
_entity_poly.pdbx_strand_id
1 'polypeptide(L)'
;MKTHVMELKAGDRLREDTFNGAGLHILPKGTVIQTEEIALLIRQSIDYVDIDPRDGGSEEAYSSNVPDSLGFSQELRRNFDKTIQAFQAIFLEALTTGKFNQSMVDEHLLPTLEALDDRKNITTLLYMLSNDDVNIYNHSLQVGLLSYYIATWLGYSREECHEISKAGYLHDIGKSRVRQSIKNKTELQDEELEEMRRHTHYGYEIIRESIKDNKTIALAALQHHEYEDGSGYPMGIGRTEIHPYSQIVAVANAYVEMTTSPRRQPHDSLITVLRKVYELGFGKLNERAVQALTQNLLPNFIGKRVQLSNGENATIVYNNPTDIFKPLVKVDDFFRDLAREREIEIVEIFFE
;
A
#
# COMPACT_ATOMS: atom_id res chain seq x y z
N MET A 1 6.94 -21.85 19.54
CA MET A 1 5.94 -21.50 18.52
C MET A 1 6.66 -21.56 17.19
N LYS A 2 6.14 -22.33 16.23
CA LYS A 2 6.71 -22.37 14.89
C LYS A 2 6.29 -21.08 14.19
N THR A 3 7.25 -20.28 13.79
CA THR A 3 7.02 -18.92 13.28
C THR A 3 7.72 -18.78 11.94
N HIS A 4 7.00 -18.22 10.97
CA HIS A 4 7.58 -17.95 9.67
C HIS A 4 8.68 -16.89 9.83
N VAL A 5 9.80 -17.02 9.13
CA VAL A 5 10.96 -16.13 9.32
C VAL A 5 10.60 -14.65 9.07
N MET A 6 9.55 -14.39 8.27
CA MET A 6 9.05 -13.04 7.98
C MET A 6 8.21 -12.43 9.11
N GLU A 7 7.77 -13.22 10.07
CA GLU A 7 7.00 -12.78 11.24
C GLU A 7 7.89 -12.56 12.47
N LEU A 8 9.19 -12.86 12.35
CA LEU A 8 10.15 -12.69 13.44
C LEU A 8 10.31 -11.22 13.79
N LYS A 9 10.31 -10.96 15.10
CA LYS A 9 10.53 -9.63 15.69
C LYS A 9 11.87 -9.62 16.38
N ALA A 10 12.52 -8.46 16.37
CA ALA A 10 13.73 -8.25 17.16
C ALA A 10 13.43 -8.53 18.64
N GLY A 11 14.19 -9.44 19.25
CA GLY A 11 13.97 -9.92 20.62
C GLY A 11 13.31 -11.29 20.73
N ASP A 12 12.77 -11.87 19.65
CA ASP A 12 12.35 -13.27 19.65
C ASP A 12 13.55 -14.18 19.98
N ARG A 13 13.32 -15.33 20.61
CA ARG A 13 14.40 -16.25 20.98
C ARG A 13 14.19 -17.62 20.35
N LEU A 14 15.20 -18.15 19.67
CA LEU A 14 15.14 -19.49 19.08
C LEU A 14 15.07 -20.58 20.15
N ARG A 15 14.15 -21.53 19.99
CA ARG A 15 13.94 -22.67 20.87
C ARG A 15 14.86 -23.85 20.57
N GLU A 16 15.29 -23.97 19.30
CA GLU A 16 16.13 -25.06 18.79
C GLU A 16 17.23 -24.51 17.87
N ASP A 17 18.26 -25.33 17.63
CA ASP A 17 19.29 -25.04 16.63
C ASP A 17 18.64 -25.04 15.24
N THR A 18 18.99 -24.05 14.42
CA THR A 18 18.45 -23.92 13.07
C THR A 18 19.48 -24.35 12.04
N PHE A 19 19.07 -25.25 11.13
CA PHE A 19 19.90 -25.77 10.05
C PHE A 19 19.25 -25.47 8.69
N ASN A 20 20.05 -25.27 7.65
CA ASN A 20 19.54 -25.13 6.29
C ASN A 20 19.30 -26.52 5.65
N GLY A 21 18.77 -26.54 4.42
CA GLY A 21 18.48 -27.77 3.67
C GLY A 21 19.70 -28.65 3.35
N ALA A 22 20.93 -28.13 3.50
CA ALA A 22 22.18 -28.88 3.33
C ALA A 22 22.73 -29.45 4.66
N GLY A 23 22.02 -29.26 5.77
CA GLY A 23 22.46 -29.67 7.11
C GLY A 23 23.52 -28.75 7.74
N LEU A 24 23.76 -27.57 7.16
CA LEU A 24 24.67 -26.58 7.74
C LEU A 24 23.96 -25.88 8.89
N HIS A 25 24.62 -25.82 10.04
CA HIS A 25 24.15 -25.10 11.21
C HIS A 25 24.21 -23.58 10.97
N ILE A 26 23.07 -22.90 11.09
CA ILE A 26 22.93 -21.47 10.78
C ILE A 26 22.88 -20.64 12.06
N LEU A 27 22.01 -20.97 13.01
CA LEU A 27 21.87 -20.27 14.28
C LEU A 27 21.70 -21.26 15.44
N PRO A 28 22.43 -21.07 16.56
CA PRO A 28 22.26 -21.92 17.72
C PRO A 28 20.94 -21.65 18.46
N LYS A 29 20.47 -22.65 19.18
CA LYS A 29 19.40 -22.56 20.16
C LYS A 29 19.68 -21.43 21.16
N GLY A 30 18.64 -20.68 21.50
CA GLY A 30 18.72 -19.58 22.45
C GLY A 30 19.21 -18.26 21.84
N THR A 31 19.53 -18.24 20.53
CA THR A 31 19.83 -17.00 19.81
C THR A 31 18.67 -16.02 19.95
N VAL A 32 18.98 -14.80 20.35
CA VAL A 32 18.02 -13.69 20.34
C VAL A 32 18.05 -13.11 18.94
N ILE A 33 16.94 -13.23 18.23
CA ILE A 33 16.76 -12.78 16.86
C ILE A 33 16.90 -11.26 16.81
N GLN A 34 17.85 -10.79 16.02
CA GLN A 34 17.96 -9.42 15.54
C GLN A 34 17.86 -9.43 14.01
N THR A 35 18.09 -8.27 13.38
CA THR A 35 17.86 -8.09 11.94
C THR A 35 18.84 -8.94 11.13
N GLU A 36 20.05 -9.12 11.64
CA GLU A 36 21.13 -9.90 11.05
C GLU A 36 20.79 -11.39 11.00
N GLU A 37 20.19 -11.93 12.06
CA GLU A 37 19.73 -13.31 12.12
C GLU A 37 18.56 -13.55 11.17
N ILE A 38 17.59 -12.63 11.10
CA ILE A 38 16.48 -12.73 10.14
C ILE A 38 17.03 -12.75 8.72
N ALA A 39 17.92 -11.81 8.36
CA ALA A 39 18.55 -11.77 7.05
C ALA A 39 19.35 -13.04 6.75
N LEU A 40 20.04 -13.61 7.75
CA LEU A 40 20.78 -14.86 7.61
C LEU A 40 19.86 -16.06 7.37
N LEU A 41 18.76 -16.18 8.12
CA LEU A 41 17.76 -17.24 7.96
C LEU A 41 17.15 -17.21 6.56
N ILE A 42 16.78 -16.02 6.06
CA ILE A 42 16.23 -15.85 4.71
C ILE A 42 17.27 -16.22 3.65
N ARG A 43 18.52 -15.74 3.80
CA ARG A 43 19.61 -16.04 2.86
C ARG A 43 19.89 -17.53 2.74
N GLN A 44 19.62 -18.29 3.79
CA GLN A 44 19.81 -19.73 3.84
C GLN A 44 18.54 -20.52 3.47
N SER A 45 17.52 -19.83 2.93
CA SER A 45 16.22 -20.40 2.54
C SER A 45 15.56 -21.19 3.66
N ILE A 46 15.61 -20.64 4.88
CA ILE A 46 14.89 -21.19 6.03
C ILE A 46 13.56 -20.43 6.11
N ASP A 47 12.46 -21.15 5.93
CA ASP A 47 11.12 -20.55 5.91
C ASP A 47 10.52 -20.43 7.31
N TYR A 48 10.84 -21.37 8.21
CA TYR A 48 10.30 -21.42 9.57
C TYR A 48 11.37 -21.70 10.60
N VAL A 49 11.22 -21.07 11.76
CA VAL A 49 12.00 -21.37 12.96
C VAL A 49 11.07 -21.53 14.16
N ASP A 50 11.51 -22.31 15.15
CA ASP A 50 10.81 -22.41 16.42
C ASP A 50 11.33 -21.36 17.40
N ILE A 51 10.45 -20.47 17.86
CA ILE A 51 10.77 -19.45 18.87
C ILE A 51 10.08 -19.72 20.21
N ASP A 52 10.59 -19.11 21.28
CA ASP A 52 9.90 -19.05 22.56
C ASP A 52 8.55 -18.32 22.42
N PRO A 53 7.51 -18.72 23.17
CA PRO A 53 6.22 -18.04 23.15
C PRO A 53 6.39 -16.57 23.52
N ARG A 54 5.75 -15.67 22.76
CA ARG A 54 5.71 -14.24 23.08
C ARG A 54 4.73 -14.02 24.24
N ASP A 55 5.14 -13.31 25.28
CA ASP A 55 4.23 -12.92 26.36
C ASP A 55 3.22 -11.88 25.84
N GLY A 56 1.99 -12.33 25.59
CA GLY A 56 0.85 -11.48 25.19
C GLY A 56 0.55 -11.49 23.69
N GLY A 57 -0.64 -11.97 23.34
CA GLY A 57 -1.25 -11.82 22.01
C GLY A 57 -1.33 -13.12 21.23
N SER A 58 -2.57 -13.54 20.98
CA SER A 58 -3.02 -14.71 20.25
C SER A 58 -2.34 -14.95 18.89
N GLU A 59 -2.18 -16.23 18.56
CA GLU A 59 -1.87 -16.75 17.23
C GLU A 59 -2.89 -16.23 16.20
N GLU A 60 -2.48 -15.29 15.34
CA GLU A 60 -3.16 -15.05 14.07
C GLU A 60 -2.31 -15.68 12.97
N ALA A 61 -2.70 -16.89 12.59
CA ALA A 61 -2.24 -17.50 11.35
C ALA A 61 -2.65 -16.60 10.19
N TYR A 62 -1.67 -16.17 9.38
CA TYR A 62 -1.86 -15.44 8.14
C TYR A 62 -2.71 -16.26 7.15
N SER A 63 -4.02 -16.10 7.25
CA SER A 63 -4.97 -16.43 6.21
C SER A 63 -5.60 -15.12 5.80
N SER A 64 -5.32 -14.67 4.57
CA SER A 64 -6.11 -13.66 3.89
C SER A 64 -7.55 -14.18 3.83
N ASN A 65 -8.37 -13.86 4.83
CA ASN A 65 -9.79 -14.20 4.86
C ASN A 65 -10.54 -13.30 3.88
N VAL A 66 -10.27 -13.48 2.59
CA VAL A 66 -11.02 -12.86 1.51
C VAL A 66 -12.24 -13.75 1.26
N PRO A 67 -13.48 -13.28 1.50
CA PRO A 67 -14.67 -14.06 1.23
C PRO A 67 -14.73 -14.45 -0.26
N ASP A 68 -15.16 -15.68 -0.56
CA ASP A 68 -15.42 -16.12 -1.95
C ASP A 68 -16.58 -15.34 -2.62
N SER A 69 -17.35 -14.56 -1.85
CA SER A 69 -18.55 -13.83 -2.29
C SER A 69 -18.29 -12.67 -3.25
N LEU A 70 -17.06 -12.13 -3.31
CA LEU A 70 -16.74 -10.90 -4.05
C LEU A 70 -16.37 -11.13 -5.53
N GLY A 71 -16.57 -12.34 -6.07
CA GLY A 71 -16.19 -12.66 -7.46
C GLY A 71 -14.68 -12.66 -7.71
N PHE A 72 -13.91 -12.68 -6.63
CA PHE A 72 -12.47 -12.67 -6.65
C PHE A 72 -11.96 -14.01 -7.18
N SER A 73 -11.34 -14.05 -8.37
CA SER A 73 -10.82 -15.30 -8.90
C SER A 73 -9.65 -15.80 -8.02
N GLN A 74 -9.64 -17.10 -7.71
CA GLN A 74 -8.54 -17.71 -6.95
C GLN A 74 -7.17 -17.43 -7.59
N GLU A 75 -7.16 -17.28 -8.92
CA GLU A 75 -6.00 -16.89 -9.72
C GLU A 75 -5.47 -15.50 -9.37
N LEU A 76 -6.33 -14.48 -9.30
CA LEU A 76 -5.93 -13.11 -8.96
C LEU A 76 -5.30 -13.04 -7.55
N ARG A 77 -5.72 -13.94 -6.66
CA ARG A 77 -5.39 -13.94 -5.22
C ARG A 77 -3.97 -14.43 -5.09
N ARG A 78 -3.74 -15.56 -5.74
CA ARG A 78 -2.43 -16.15 -5.94
C ARG A 78 -1.46 -15.20 -6.65
N ASN A 79 -1.94 -14.39 -7.60
CA ASN A 79 -1.09 -13.40 -8.28
C ASN A 79 -0.68 -12.27 -7.33
N PHE A 80 -1.60 -11.76 -6.49
CA PHE A 80 -1.25 -10.79 -5.45
C PHE A 80 -0.25 -11.35 -4.44
N ASP A 81 -0.50 -12.54 -3.89
CA ASP A 81 0.40 -13.17 -2.91
C ASP A 81 1.82 -13.32 -3.48
N LYS A 82 1.92 -13.81 -4.73
CA LYS A 82 3.21 -13.92 -5.43
C LYS A 82 3.87 -12.57 -5.66
N THR A 83 3.09 -11.54 -5.99
CA THR A 83 3.63 -10.19 -6.24
C THR A 83 4.14 -9.58 -4.95
N ILE A 84 3.42 -9.73 -3.84
CA ILE A 84 3.86 -9.29 -2.51
C ILE A 84 5.16 -10.00 -2.12
N GLN A 85 5.23 -11.32 -2.29
CA GLN A 85 6.45 -12.11 -2.01
C GLN A 85 7.62 -11.69 -2.91
N ALA A 86 7.36 -11.40 -4.19
CA ALA A 86 8.37 -10.89 -5.11
C ALA A 86 8.89 -9.52 -4.66
N PHE A 87 8.00 -8.60 -4.26
CA PHE A 87 8.41 -7.30 -3.72
C PHE A 87 9.28 -7.45 -2.49
N GLN A 88 8.93 -8.38 -1.59
CA GLN A 88 9.72 -8.66 -0.40
C GLN A 88 11.14 -9.14 -0.75
N ALA A 89 11.27 -10.03 -1.73
CA ALA A 89 12.57 -10.49 -2.21
C ALA A 89 13.36 -9.33 -2.86
N ILE A 90 12.72 -8.50 -3.68
CA ILE A 90 13.29 -7.29 -4.29
C ILE A 90 13.78 -6.32 -3.21
N PHE A 91 12.98 -6.10 -2.17
CA PHE A 91 13.29 -5.21 -1.05
C PHE A 91 14.53 -5.68 -0.28
N LEU A 92 14.65 -6.99 -0.06
CA LEU A 92 15.80 -7.58 0.61
C LEU A 92 17.07 -7.55 -0.27
N GLU A 93 16.93 -7.79 -1.57
CA GLU A 93 18.03 -7.65 -2.53
C GLU A 93 18.53 -6.20 -2.58
N ALA A 94 17.62 -5.22 -2.59
CA ALA A 94 17.95 -3.80 -2.55
C ALA A 94 18.64 -3.39 -1.25
N LEU A 95 18.18 -3.90 -0.10
CA LEU A 95 18.81 -3.69 1.21
C LEU A 95 20.27 -4.16 1.21
N THR A 96 20.55 -5.33 0.64
CA THR A 96 21.86 -6.00 0.72
C THR A 96 22.82 -5.56 -0.38
N THR A 97 22.35 -5.36 -1.61
CA THR A 97 23.19 -5.10 -2.79
C THR A 97 23.10 -3.66 -3.29
N GLY A 98 22.05 -2.92 -2.92
CA GLY A 98 21.76 -1.59 -3.47
C GLY A 98 21.12 -1.58 -4.84
N LYS A 99 20.72 -2.75 -5.33
CA LYS A 99 19.99 -2.94 -6.59
C LYS A 99 19.06 -4.15 -6.45
N PHE A 100 18.27 -4.42 -7.47
CA PHE A 100 17.44 -5.61 -7.56
C PHE A 100 17.41 -6.12 -9.01
N ASN A 101 17.00 -7.37 -9.19
CA ASN A 101 16.76 -7.91 -10.51
C ASN A 101 15.42 -7.41 -11.09
N GLN A 102 15.48 -6.57 -12.12
CA GLN A 102 14.29 -6.04 -12.81
C GLN A 102 13.33 -7.14 -13.26
N SER A 103 13.83 -8.29 -13.72
CA SER A 103 12.97 -9.38 -14.20
C SER A 103 11.99 -9.87 -13.14
N MET A 104 12.35 -9.80 -11.85
CA MET A 104 11.44 -10.16 -10.75
C MET A 104 10.25 -9.20 -10.65
N VAL A 105 10.41 -7.94 -11.06
CA VAL A 105 9.29 -6.99 -11.12
C VAL A 105 8.37 -7.36 -12.28
N ASP A 106 8.94 -7.53 -13.47
CA ASP A 106 8.18 -7.78 -14.69
C ASP A 106 7.45 -9.13 -14.65
N GLU A 107 8.10 -10.20 -14.17
CA GLU A 107 7.53 -11.56 -14.11
C GLU A 107 6.37 -11.72 -13.13
N HIS A 108 6.26 -10.83 -12.14
CA HIS A 108 5.24 -10.92 -11.08
C HIS A 108 4.18 -9.82 -11.17
N LEU A 109 4.59 -8.58 -11.43
CA LEU A 109 3.65 -7.46 -11.53
C LEU A 109 2.83 -7.52 -12.81
N LEU A 110 3.45 -7.84 -13.96
CA LEU A 110 2.73 -7.81 -15.25
C LEU A 110 1.57 -8.82 -15.27
N PRO A 111 1.74 -10.11 -14.94
CA PRO A 111 0.62 -11.06 -14.93
C PRO A 111 -0.50 -10.65 -13.98
N THR A 112 -0.15 -9.97 -12.88
CA THR A 112 -1.12 -9.40 -11.94
C THR A 112 -1.95 -8.30 -12.59
N LEU A 113 -1.32 -7.39 -13.33
CA LEU A 113 -2.01 -6.33 -14.07
C LEU A 113 -2.84 -6.88 -15.24
N GLU A 114 -2.34 -7.87 -15.97
CA GLU A 114 -3.07 -8.48 -17.08
C GLU A 114 -4.28 -9.32 -16.64
N ALA A 115 -4.25 -9.82 -15.40
CA ALA A 115 -5.40 -10.46 -14.77
C ALA A 115 -6.47 -9.45 -14.32
N LEU A 116 -6.21 -8.13 -14.40
CA LEU A 116 -7.20 -7.11 -14.09
C LEU A 116 -8.16 -6.91 -15.27
N ASP A 117 -9.47 -7.10 -15.02
CA ASP A 117 -10.55 -6.70 -15.93
C ASP A 117 -10.97 -5.26 -15.55
N ASP A 118 -10.78 -4.32 -16.48
CA ASP A 118 -10.96 -2.87 -16.30
C ASP A 118 -12.31 -2.45 -15.71
N ARG A 119 -13.36 -3.28 -15.81
CA ARG A 119 -14.70 -2.96 -15.28
C ARG A 119 -15.11 -3.76 -14.04
N LYS A 120 -14.48 -4.90 -13.77
CA LYS A 120 -14.91 -5.81 -12.67
C LYS A 120 -14.06 -5.69 -11.41
N ASN A 121 -12.88 -5.08 -11.50
CA ASN A 121 -11.86 -5.24 -10.45
C ASN A 121 -11.60 -3.98 -9.61
N ILE A 122 -12.43 -2.94 -9.74
CA ILE A 122 -12.37 -1.77 -8.84
C ILE A 122 -12.94 -2.08 -7.44
N THR A 123 -13.93 -2.97 -7.35
CA THR A 123 -14.41 -3.53 -6.07
C THR A 123 -13.33 -4.36 -5.40
N THR A 124 -12.52 -5.08 -6.20
CA THR A 124 -11.34 -5.81 -5.73
C THR A 124 -10.27 -4.87 -5.17
N LEU A 125 -10.01 -3.74 -5.86
CA LEU A 125 -9.14 -2.68 -5.36
C LEU A 125 -9.67 -2.11 -4.04
N LEU A 126 -10.95 -1.73 -3.98
CA LEU A 126 -11.58 -1.21 -2.76
C LEU A 126 -11.49 -2.18 -1.58
N TYR A 127 -11.71 -3.47 -1.82
CA TYR A 127 -11.56 -4.49 -0.80
C TYR A 127 -10.12 -4.58 -0.29
N MET A 128 -9.13 -4.62 -1.19
CA MET A 128 -7.72 -4.62 -0.78
C MET A 128 -7.34 -3.39 0.03
N LEU A 129 -7.84 -2.22 -0.35
CA LEU A 129 -7.62 -0.97 0.39
C LEU A 129 -8.36 -0.92 1.72
N SER A 130 -9.41 -1.72 1.89
CA SER A 130 -10.15 -1.86 3.15
C SER A 130 -9.53 -2.84 4.13
N ASN A 131 -8.52 -3.62 3.70
CA ASN A 131 -7.89 -4.61 4.55
C ASN A 131 -6.79 -3.96 5.39
N ASP A 132 -6.86 -4.12 6.72
CA ASP A 132 -6.04 -3.40 7.70
C ASP A 132 -4.57 -3.87 7.81
N ASP A 133 -4.05 -4.61 6.82
CA ASP A 133 -2.66 -5.10 6.87
C ASP A 133 -1.67 -4.00 6.49
N VAL A 134 -1.21 -3.29 7.52
CA VAL A 134 -0.22 -2.22 7.45
C VAL A 134 1.18 -2.79 7.25
N ASN A 135 1.46 -3.24 6.02
CA ASN A 135 2.79 -3.68 5.62
C ASN A 135 3.24 -2.92 4.37
N ILE A 136 4.51 -2.49 4.35
CA ILE A 136 5.16 -1.83 3.21
C ILE A 136 5.02 -2.62 1.90
N TYR A 137 4.96 -3.96 1.96
CA TYR A 137 4.82 -4.79 0.76
C TYR A 137 3.41 -4.74 0.17
N ASN A 138 2.38 -4.79 1.04
CA ASN A 138 0.99 -4.60 0.62
C ASN A 138 0.76 -3.18 0.13
N HIS A 139 1.27 -2.18 0.85
CA HIS A 139 1.22 -0.78 0.46
C HIS A 139 1.80 -0.56 -0.93
N SER A 140 2.98 -1.14 -1.20
CA SER A 140 3.63 -1.02 -2.50
C SER A 140 2.78 -1.61 -3.63
N LEU A 141 2.19 -2.81 -3.42
CA LEU A 141 1.26 -3.37 -4.38
C LEU A 141 0.01 -2.50 -4.57
N GLN A 142 -0.62 -2.05 -3.48
CA GLN A 142 -1.81 -1.20 -3.52
C GLN A 142 -1.55 0.12 -4.27
N VAL A 143 -0.42 0.78 -4.00
CA VAL A 143 -0.04 2.01 -4.71
C VAL A 143 0.24 1.74 -6.18
N GLY A 144 0.92 0.64 -6.52
CA GLY A 144 1.15 0.23 -7.91
C GLY A 144 -0.15 -0.05 -8.67
N LEU A 145 -1.10 -0.77 -8.06
CA LEU A 145 -2.41 -1.06 -8.65
C LEU A 145 -3.25 0.21 -8.81
N LEU A 146 -3.29 1.06 -7.79
CA LEU A 146 -4.07 2.29 -7.86
C LEU A 146 -3.49 3.27 -8.89
N SER A 147 -2.16 3.32 -9.02
CA SER A 147 -1.48 4.11 -10.06
C SER A 147 -1.83 3.62 -11.47
N TYR A 148 -1.91 2.29 -11.67
CA TYR A 148 -2.39 1.70 -12.93
C TYR A 148 -3.81 2.18 -13.27
N TYR A 149 -4.75 2.08 -12.33
CA TYR A 149 -6.13 2.49 -12.56
C TYR A 149 -6.28 3.99 -12.85
N ILE A 150 -5.60 4.85 -12.08
CA ILE A 150 -5.62 6.30 -12.33
C ILE A 150 -5.06 6.61 -13.73
N ALA A 151 -3.96 5.97 -14.13
CA ALA A 151 -3.41 6.14 -15.47
C ALA A 151 -4.41 5.71 -16.56
N THR A 152 -5.05 4.56 -16.40
CA THR A 152 -6.07 4.06 -17.33
C THR A 152 -7.24 5.04 -17.45
N TRP A 153 -7.73 5.60 -16.35
CA TRP A 153 -8.83 6.59 -16.37
C TRP A 153 -8.43 7.93 -16.98
N LEU A 154 -7.14 8.29 -16.92
CA LEU A 154 -6.60 9.46 -17.59
C LEU A 154 -6.33 9.24 -19.09
N GLY A 155 -6.48 8.00 -19.58
CA GLY A 155 -6.35 7.66 -21.00
C GLY A 155 -4.91 7.42 -21.47
N TYR A 156 -4.00 7.07 -20.57
CA TYR A 156 -2.65 6.60 -20.94
C TYR A 156 -2.71 5.29 -21.72
N SER A 157 -1.67 5.01 -22.52
CA SER A 157 -1.56 3.73 -23.22
C SER A 157 -1.41 2.57 -22.23
N ARG A 158 -1.71 1.34 -22.67
CA ARG A 158 -1.56 0.16 -21.81
C ARG A 158 -0.12 -0.01 -21.31
N GLU A 159 0.85 0.25 -22.18
CA GLU A 159 2.28 0.22 -21.86
C GLU A 159 2.65 1.31 -20.84
N GLU A 160 2.13 2.52 -21.02
CA GLU A 160 2.33 3.61 -20.04
C GLU A 160 1.69 3.28 -18.69
N CYS A 161 0.48 2.70 -18.67
CA CYS A 161 -0.16 2.24 -17.45
C CYS A 161 0.67 1.19 -16.70
N HIS A 162 1.28 0.23 -17.41
CA HIS A 162 2.18 -0.74 -16.80
C HIS A 162 3.41 -0.08 -16.17
N GLU A 163 4.01 0.90 -16.87
CA GLU A 163 5.18 1.61 -16.36
C GLU A 163 4.85 2.52 -15.17
N ILE A 164 3.68 3.18 -15.18
CA ILE A 164 3.16 3.97 -14.05
C ILE A 164 2.86 3.06 -12.86
N SER A 165 2.31 1.87 -13.10
CA SER A 165 2.10 0.87 -12.05
C SER A 165 3.41 0.43 -11.43
N LYS A 166 4.42 0.14 -12.26
CA LYS A 166 5.77 -0.22 -11.83
C LYS A 166 6.42 0.90 -11.00
N ALA A 167 6.23 2.15 -11.41
CA ALA A 167 6.66 3.32 -10.65
C ALA A 167 5.99 3.39 -9.27
N GLY A 168 4.68 3.19 -9.20
CA GLY A 168 3.95 3.12 -7.93
C GLY A 168 4.36 1.92 -7.07
N TYR A 169 4.65 0.78 -7.67
CA TYR A 169 5.09 -0.42 -6.97
C TYR A 169 6.48 -0.28 -6.34
N LEU A 170 7.37 0.48 -6.97
CA LEU A 170 8.76 0.66 -6.51
C LEU A 170 9.00 1.97 -5.75
N HIS A 171 7.99 2.86 -5.61
CA HIS A 171 8.16 4.22 -5.11
C HIS A 171 8.91 4.28 -3.76
N ASP A 172 8.64 3.32 -2.89
CA ASP A 172 9.12 3.24 -1.52
C ASP A 172 10.30 2.28 -1.32
N ILE A 173 10.89 1.73 -2.39
CA ILE A 173 11.99 0.75 -2.31
C ILE A 173 13.20 1.29 -1.52
N GLY A 174 13.39 2.61 -1.49
CA GLY A 174 14.44 3.27 -0.72
C GLY A 174 14.29 3.13 0.80
N LYS A 175 13.11 2.79 1.32
CA LYS A 175 12.91 2.46 2.75
C LYS A 175 13.71 1.20 3.16
N SER A 176 14.20 0.42 2.21
CA SER A 176 15.16 -0.66 2.45
C SER A 176 16.47 -0.15 3.04
N ARG A 177 16.88 1.09 2.73
CA ARG A 177 18.14 1.69 3.21
C ARG A 177 17.98 2.53 4.48
N VAL A 178 16.75 2.82 4.89
CA VAL A 178 16.47 3.52 6.15
C VAL A 178 16.63 2.55 7.32
N ARG A 179 17.32 2.99 8.38
CA ARG A 179 17.57 2.18 9.60
C ARG A 179 16.26 1.72 10.22
N GLN A 180 16.19 0.45 10.63
CA GLN A 180 14.99 -0.13 11.24
C GLN A 180 14.56 0.60 12.52
N SER A 181 15.53 1.07 13.31
CA SER A 181 15.31 1.85 14.53
C SER A 181 14.54 3.16 14.29
N ILE A 182 14.61 3.71 13.07
CA ILE A 182 13.86 4.90 12.65
C ILE A 182 12.49 4.49 12.12
N LYS A 183 12.42 3.45 11.26
CA LYS A 183 11.15 2.96 10.69
C LYS A 183 10.11 2.53 11.73
N ASN A 184 10.55 1.96 12.85
CA ASN A 184 9.65 1.44 13.88
C ASN A 184 9.19 2.49 14.91
N LYS A 185 9.65 3.75 14.81
CA LYS A 185 9.31 4.80 15.77
C LYS A 185 7.97 5.44 15.48
N THR A 186 7.17 5.62 16.53
CA THR A 186 5.90 6.36 16.47
C THR A 186 6.12 7.87 16.45
N GLU A 187 7.23 8.36 16.97
CA GLU A 187 7.58 9.79 16.90
C GLU A 187 9.03 9.90 16.45
N LEU A 188 9.26 10.68 15.41
CA LEU A 188 10.58 10.93 14.84
C LEU A 188 11.06 12.30 15.31
N GLN A 189 12.29 12.35 15.81
CA GLN A 189 12.98 13.63 15.98
C GLN A 189 13.36 14.21 14.62
N ASP A 190 13.65 15.50 14.54
CA ASP A 190 13.94 16.19 13.27
C ASP A 190 15.01 15.48 12.43
N GLU A 191 16.10 15.04 13.06
CA GLU A 191 17.19 14.29 12.39
C GLU A 191 16.72 12.93 11.84
N GLU A 192 15.80 12.26 12.55
CA GLU A 192 15.25 10.97 12.15
C GLU A 192 14.22 11.11 11.04
N LEU A 193 13.48 12.23 11.05
CA LEU A 193 12.57 12.61 9.99
C LEU A 193 13.35 12.91 8.71
N GLU A 194 14.46 13.64 8.79
CA GLU A 194 15.34 13.88 7.64
C GLU A 194 15.91 12.58 7.09
N GLU A 195 16.39 11.66 7.93
CA GLU A 195 16.84 10.34 7.47
C GLU A 195 15.70 9.52 6.85
N MET A 196 14.49 9.60 7.39
CA MET A 196 13.32 8.97 6.77
C MET A 196 13.05 9.56 5.39
N ARG A 197 13.08 10.89 5.23
CA ARG A 197 12.86 11.57 3.93
C ARG A 197 13.87 11.16 2.86
N ARG A 198 15.09 10.78 3.26
CA ARG A 198 16.14 10.29 2.34
C ARG A 198 15.80 8.98 1.64
N HIS A 199 14.74 8.26 2.05
CA HIS A 199 14.27 7.09 1.31
C HIS A 199 13.97 7.41 -0.17
N THR A 200 13.50 8.63 -0.47
CA THR A 200 13.26 9.09 -1.85
C THR A 200 14.54 9.06 -2.69
N HIS A 201 15.63 9.60 -2.17
CA HIS A 201 16.95 9.56 -2.80
C HIS A 201 17.50 8.12 -2.91
N TYR A 202 17.37 7.33 -1.85
CA TYR A 202 17.80 5.93 -1.89
C TYR A 202 17.03 5.14 -2.96
N GLY A 203 15.72 5.35 -3.06
CA GLY A 203 14.87 4.71 -4.05
C GLY A 203 15.27 5.09 -5.48
N TYR A 204 15.52 6.38 -5.72
CA TYR A 204 16.02 6.87 -7.00
C TYR A 204 17.31 6.16 -7.44
N GLU A 205 18.31 6.09 -6.55
CA GLU A 205 19.59 5.45 -6.87
C GLU A 205 19.46 3.94 -7.07
N ILE A 206 18.72 3.25 -6.20
CA ILE A 206 18.47 1.80 -6.31
C ILE A 206 17.83 1.47 -7.65
N ILE A 207 16.78 2.22 -8.04
CA ILE A 207 16.06 1.96 -9.29
C ILE A 207 16.95 2.23 -10.50
N ARG A 208 17.76 3.30 -10.49
CA ARG A 208 18.69 3.61 -11.58
C ARG A 208 19.75 2.55 -11.79
N GLU A 209 20.24 1.95 -10.72
CA GLU A 209 21.22 0.86 -10.78
C GLU A 209 20.60 -0.48 -11.19
N SER A 210 19.28 -0.63 -11.01
CA SER A 210 18.54 -1.89 -11.25
C SER A 210 17.90 -1.95 -12.64
N ILE A 211 17.35 -0.83 -13.10
CA ILE A 211 16.56 -0.72 -14.34
C ILE A 211 17.29 0.23 -15.28
N LYS A 212 18.01 -0.33 -16.25
CA LYS A 212 18.76 0.46 -17.24
C LYS A 212 17.82 1.36 -18.04
N ASP A 213 18.25 2.60 -18.26
CA ASP A 213 17.59 3.62 -19.10
C ASP A 213 16.20 4.10 -18.65
N ASN A 214 15.71 3.70 -17.46
CA ASN A 214 14.40 4.12 -16.97
C ASN A 214 14.48 5.20 -15.87
N LYS A 215 14.92 6.40 -16.27
CA LYS A 215 14.93 7.58 -15.39
C LYS A 215 13.53 7.93 -14.87
N THR A 216 12.50 7.61 -15.64
CA THR A 216 11.09 7.89 -15.37
C THR A 216 10.60 7.24 -14.08
N ILE A 217 10.82 5.93 -13.90
CA ILE A 217 10.44 5.21 -12.68
C ILE A 217 11.26 5.69 -11.48
N ALA A 218 12.56 5.92 -11.66
CA ALA A 218 13.40 6.45 -10.60
C ALA A 218 12.91 7.82 -10.11
N LEU A 219 12.50 8.71 -11.02
CA LEU A 219 11.93 10.01 -10.67
C LEU A 219 10.65 9.88 -9.85
N ALA A 220 9.81 8.87 -10.08
CA ALA A 220 8.65 8.62 -9.23
C ALA A 220 9.06 8.30 -7.79
N ALA A 221 10.07 7.45 -7.58
CA ALA A 221 10.60 7.21 -6.24
C ALA A 221 11.20 8.48 -5.61
N LEU A 222 11.85 9.34 -6.40
CA LEU A 222 12.39 10.60 -5.90
C LEU A 222 11.31 11.63 -5.53
N GLN A 223 10.24 11.72 -6.31
CA GLN A 223 9.31 12.85 -6.32
C GLN A 223 7.91 12.54 -5.79
N HIS A 224 7.60 11.32 -5.37
CA HIS A 224 6.24 10.96 -4.94
C HIS A 224 5.75 11.68 -3.67
N HIS A 225 6.65 12.37 -2.96
CA HIS A 225 6.34 13.26 -1.84
C HIS A 225 6.44 14.76 -2.18
N GLU A 226 6.68 15.11 -3.45
CA GLU A 226 6.59 16.48 -3.94
C GLU A 226 5.12 16.90 -4.08
N TYR A 227 4.87 18.20 -3.86
CA TYR A 227 3.55 18.79 -4.04
C TYR A 227 3.61 19.88 -5.11
N GLU A 228 2.53 20.02 -5.89
CA GLU A 228 2.46 20.96 -7.01
C GLU A 228 2.65 22.43 -6.60
N ASP A 229 2.39 22.76 -5.33
CA ASP A 229 2.64 24.06 -4.70
C ASP A 229 4.08 24.28 -4.20
N GLY A 230 4.96 23.29 -4.34
CA GLY A 230 6.36 23.33 -3.90
C GLY A 230 6.58 23.08 -2.41
N SER A 231 5.54 22.75 -1.64
CA SER A 231 5.65 22.47 -0.20
C SER A 231 6.11 21.04 0.14
N GLY A 232 6.32 20.20 -0.88
CA GLY A 232 6.76 18.82 -0.74
C GLY A 232 8.26 18.66 -0.54
N TYR A 233 8.74 17.42 -0.65
CA TYR A 233 10.14 17.03 -0.48
C TYR A 233 10.52 15.89 -1.45
N PRO A 234 11.81 15.64 -1.73
CA PRO A 234 13.01 16.22 -1.11
C PRO A 234 13.53 17.52 -1.74
N MET A 235 13.08 17.89 -2.94
CA MET A 235 13.59 19.02 -3.71
C MET A 235 12.75 20.30 -3.52
N GLY A 236 11.48 20.18 -3.13
CA GLY A 236 10.57 21.33 -2.97
C GLY A 236 10.23 21.97 -4.32
N ILE A 237 10.02 21.13 -5.33
CA ILE A 237 9.80 21.56 -6.72
C ILE A 237 8.30 21.73 -7.03
N GLY A 238 7.99 22.60 -7.99
CA GLY A 238 6.62 22.89 -8.38
C GLY A 238 6.06 21.97 -9.46
N ARG A 239 4.75 22.11 -9.73
CA ARG A 239 3.98 21.35 -10.74
C ARG A 239 4.71 21.03 -12.05
N THR A 240 5.43 21.99 -12.63
CA THR A 240 6.06 21.85 -13.94
C THR A 240 7.31 20.98 -13.95
N GLU A 241 7.91 20.74 -12.78
CA GLU A 241 9.14 19.98 -12.61
C GLU A 241 8.88 18.56 -12.10
N ILE A 242 7.72 18.34 -11.47
CA ILE A 242 7.29 17.02 -11.02
C ILE A 242 6.93 16.19 -12.25
N HIS A 243 7.56 15.03 -12.38
CA HIS A 243 7.32 14.13 -13.50
C HIS A 243 5.86 13.63 -13.47
N PRO A 244 5.17 13.50 -14.63
CA PRO A 244 3.77 13.07 -14.67
C PRO A 244 3.47 11.75 -13.94
N TYR A 245 4.41 10.80 -13.98
CA TYR A 245 4.27 9.53 -13.26
C TYR A 245 4.31 9.76 -11.74
N SER A 246 5.21 10.61 -11.25
CA SER A 246 5.29 10.99 -9.84
C SER A 246 4.00 11.69 -9.37
N GLN A 247 3.37 12.51 -10.22
CA GLN A 247 2.09 13.14 -9.92
C GLN A 247 0.97 12.12 -9.68
N ILE A 248 0.91 11.08 -10.52
CA ILE A 248 -0.08 9.99 -10.36
C ILE A 248 0.24 9.15 -9.12
N VAL A 249 1.51 8.76 -8.95
CA VAL A 249 1.96 7.96 -7.80
C VAL A 249 1.73 8.70 -6.49
N ALA A 250 1.93 10.03 -6.44
CA ALA A 250 1.67 10.83 -5.24
C ALA A 250 0.18 10.81 -4.84
N VAL A 251 -0.74 10.87 -5.80
CA VAL A 251 -2.19 10.72 -5.54
C VAL A 251 -2.52 9.33 -5.02
N ALA A 252 -1.99 8.29 -5.68
CA ALA A 252 -2.20 6.92 -5.26
C ALA A 252 -1.66 6.67 -3.85
N ASN A 253 -0.41 7.08 -3.59
CA ASN A 253 0.23 6.93 -2.28
C ASN A 253 -0.54 7.65 -1.18
N ALA A 254 -0.96 8.91 -1.40
CA ALA A 254 -1.73 9.66 -0.41
C ALA A 254 -3.04 8.96 -0.04
N TYR A 255 -3.76 8.41 -1.03
CA TYR A 255 -4.98 7.67 -0.75
C TYR A 255 -4.70 6.37 0.02
N VAL A 256 -3.77 5.53 -0.47
CA VAL A 256 -3.45 4.24 0.17
C VAL A 256 -2.96 4.46 1.60
N GLU A 257 -2.00 5.36 1.81
CA GLU A 257 -1.43 5.66 3.13
C GLU A 257 -2.51 6.13 4.11
N MET A 258 -3.43 7.00 3.69
CA MET A 258 -4.53 7.45 4.55
C MET A 258 -5.57 6.36 4.83
N THR A 259 -5.74 5.38 3.92
CA THR A 259 -6.65 4.25 4.13
C THR A 259 -6.08 3.17 5.06
N THR A 260 -4.75 2.94 5.01
CA THR A 260 -4.08 1.85 5.75
C THR A 260 -3.25 2.34 6.94
N SER A 261 -3.19 3.64 7.23
CA SER A 261 -2.40 4.15 8.36
C SER A 261 -2.94 3.65 9.71
N PRO A 262 -2.08 3.18 10.63
CA PRO A 262 -2.46 2.92 12.03
C PRO A 262 -2.95 4.19 12.77
N ARG A 263 -2.66 5.38 12.21
CA ARG A 263 -3.14 6.68 12.74
C ARG A 263 -4.44 7.14 12.08
N ARG A 264 -5.01 6.34 11.18
CA ARG A 264 -6.35 6.59 10.64
C ARG A 264 -7.29 6.75 11.81
N GLN A 265 -8.08 7.83 11.79
CA GLN A 265 -9.05 8.03 12.85
C GLN A 265 -10.05 6.87 12.79
N PRO A 266 -10.49 6.31 13.94
CA PRO A 266 -11.42 5.18 13.99
C PRO A 266 -12.73 5.35 13.20
N HIS A 267 -13.01 6.56 12.69
CA HIS A 267 -14.23 6.93 11.97
C HIS A 267 -13.98 7.45 10.55
N ASP A 268 -12.73 7.44 10.05
CA ASP A 268 -12.45 7.85 8.68
C ASP A 268 -12.86 6.73 7.72
N SER A 269 -14.07 6.75 7.17
CA SER A 269 -14.44 5.82 6.09
C SER A 269 -13.62 6.05 4.81
N LEU A 270 -13.63 5.10 3.87
CA LEU A 270 -12.96 5.28 2.57
C LEU A 270 -13.48 6.52 1.81
N ILE A 271 -14.76 6.87 1.96
CA ILE A 271 -15.34 8.10 1.38
C ILE A 271 -14.74 9.34 2.05
N THR A 272 -14.56 9.31 3.38
CA THR A 272 -13.91 10.40 4.13
C THR A 272 -12.46 10.57 3.72
N VAL A 273 -11.70 9.48 3.57
CA VAL A 273 -10.32 9.53 3.07
C VAL A 273 -10.27 10.08 1.64
N LEU A 274 -11.19 9.64 0.78
CA LEU A 274 -11.27 10.13 -0.60
C LEU A 274 -11.57 11.64 -0.64
N ARG A 275 -12.41 12.14 0.27
CA ARG A 275 -12.65 13.59 0.43
C ARG A 275 -11.37 14.33 0.82
N LYS A 276 -10.58 13.82 1.77
CA LYS A 276 -9.30 14.45 2.16
C LYS A 276 -8.32 14.52 0.99
N VAL A 277 -8.20 13.44 0.21
CA VAL A 277 -7.38 13.43 -1.01
C VAL A 277 -7.93 14.38 -2.07
N TYR A 278 -9.26 14.48 -2.21
CA TYR A 278 -9.91 15.44 -3.09
C TYR A 278 -9.54 16.89 -2.74
N GLU A 279 -9.55 17.22 -1.45
CA GLU A 279 -9.16 18.55 -0.97
C GLU A 279 -7.69 18.87 -1.24
N LEU A 280 -6.79 17.89 -1.19
CA LEU A 280 -5.39 18.07 -1.59
C LEU A 280 -5.23 18.40 -3.08
N GLY A 281 -6.22 18.08 -3.93
CA GLY A 281 -6.25 18.48 -5.34
C GLY A 281 -6.31 20.00 -5.55
N PHE A 282 -6.65 20.79 -4.52
CA PHE A 282 -6.63 22.26 -4.57
C PHE A 282 -5.24 22.83 -4.28
N GLY A 283 -4.23 22.35 -5.00
CA GLY A 283 -2.88 22.94 -5.04
C GLY A 283 -1.73 22.00 -4.71
N LYS A 284 -1.95 20.94 -3.91
CA LYS A 284 -0.86 20.02 -3.51
C LYS A 284 -0.71 18.83 -4.45
N LEU A 285 -1.81 18.19 -4.79
CA LEU A 285 -1.83 17.02 -5.67
C LEU A 285 -2.37 17.39 -7.05
N ASN A 286 -2.01 16.58 -8.04
CA ASN A 286 -2.47 16.77 -9.41
C ASN A 286 -3.99 16.62 -9.50
N GLU A 287 -4.66 17.74 -9.74
CA GLU A 287 -6.12 17.87 -9.89
C GLU A 287 -6.72 16.79 -10.80
N ARG A 288 -6.12 16.55 -11.98
CA ARG A 288 -6.70 15.62 -12.95
C ARG A 288 -6.67 14.19 -12.43
N ALA A 289 -5.55 13.77 -11.84
CA ALA A 289 -5.43 12.46 -11.22
C ALA A 289 -6.37 12.29 -10.01
N VAL A 290 -6.50 13.33 -9.16
CA VAL A 290 -7.44 13.35 -8.04
C VAL A 290 -8.91 13.25 -8.50
N GLN A 291 -9.28 13.97 -9.56
CA GLN A 291 -10.62 13.90 -10.15
C GLN A 291 -10.88 12.53 -10.76
N ALA A 292 -9.93 11.97 -11.50
CA ALA A 292 -10.03 10.63 -12.08
C ALA A 292 -10.25 9.58 -10.99
N LEU A 293 -9.47 9.63 -9.89
CA LEU A 293 -9.66 8.77 -8.73
C LEU A 293 -11.08 8.90 -8.16
N THR A 294 -11.51 10.13 -7.89
CA THR A 294 -12.77 10.43 -7.21
C THR A 294 -13.98 9.98 -8.02
N GLN A 295 -14.02 10.33 -9.30
CA GLN A 295 -15.13 10.02 -10.20
C GLN A 295 -15.27 8.53 -10.46
N ASN A 296 -14.17 7.78 -10.44
CA ASN A 296 -14.21 6.33 -10.65
C ASN A 296 -14.44 5.55 -9.37
N LEU A 297 -13.97 5.99 -8.19
CA LEU A 297 -14.22 5.27 -6.94
C LEU A 297 -15.62 5.48 -6.38
N LEU A 298 -16.12 6.72 -6.33
CA LEU A 298 -17.38 7.06 -5.65
C LEU A 298 -18.61 6.24 -6.08
N PRO A 299 -18.83 5.95 -7.38
CA PRO A 299 -19.98 5.16 -7.82
C PRO A 299 -19.98 3.72 -7.28
N ASN A 300 -18.83 3.16 -6.93
CA ASN A 300 -18.71 1.78 -6.47
C ASN A 300 -19.16 1.58 -5.02
N PHE A 301 -19.44 2.66 -4.30
CA PHE A 301 -20.04 2.57 -2.97
C PHE A 301 -21.57 2.43 -3.01
N ILE A 302 -22.22 2.67 -4.17
CA ILE A 302 -23.67 2.44 -4.30
C ILE A 302 -23.98 0.96 -4.05
N GLY A 303 -25.00 0.71 -3.24
CA GLY A 303 -25.44 -0.62 -2.83
C GLY A 303 -24.69 -1.19 -1.63
N LYS A 304 -23.59 -0.57 -1.19
CA LYS A 304 -22.86 -1.02 0.01
C LYS A 304 -23.59 -0.60 1.28
N ARG A 305 -23.57 -1.51 2.26
CA ARG A 305 -24.06 -1.25 3.61
C ARG A 305 -23.04 -0.37 4.34
N VAL A 306 -23.52 0.52 5.18
CA VAL A 306 -22.70 1.47 5.94
C VAL A 306 -23.23 1.63 7.36
N GLN A 307 -22.34 1.97 8.27
CA GLN A 307 -22.70 2.50 9.58
C GLN A 307 -22.56 4.03 9.56
N LEU A 308 -23.55 4.72 10.10
CA LEU A 308 -23.58 6.17 10.23
C LEU A 308 -23.08 6.60 11.62
N SER A 309 -22.60 7.84 11.74
CA SER A 309 -22.06 8.40 13.00
C SER A 309 -23.08 8.48 14.14
N ASN A 310 -24.38 8.43 13.84
CA ASN A 310 -25.46 8.35 14.82
C ASN A 310 -25.81 6.91 15.24
N GLY A 311 -25.05 5.92 14.79
CA GLY A 311 -25.21 4.50 15.12
C GLY A 311 -26.18 3.73 14.21
N GLU A 312 -26.86 4.39 13.27
CA GLU A 312 -27.78 3.73 12.34
C GLU A 312 -27.02 2.96 11.26
N ASN A 313 -27.60 1.85 10.81
CA ASN A 313 -27.14 1.12 9.64
C ASN A 313 -27.94 1.55 8.41
N ALA A 314 -27.26 1.78 7.30
CA ALA A 314 -27.89 2.23 6.07
C ALA A 314 -27.30 1.53 4.84
N THR A 315 -27.94 1.70 3.69
CA THR A 315 -27.39 1.33 2.38
C THR A 315 -27.25 2.58 1.53
N ILE A 316 -26.08 2.78 0.91
CA ILE A 316 -25.88 3.88 -0.05
C ILE A 316 -26.74 3.58 -1.28
N VAL A 317 -27.61 4.51 -1.67
CA VAL A 317 -28.51 4.30 -2.83
C VAL A 317 -28.24 5.27 -3.97
N TYR A 318 -27.60 6.41 -3.71
CA TYR A 318 -27.37 7.43 -4.74
C TYR A 318 -26.26 8.41 -4.35
N ASN A 319 -25.36 8.74 -5.29
CA ASN A 319 -24.37 9.81 -5.11
C ASN A 319 -25.03 11.17 -5.35
N ASN A 320 -24.96 12.07 -4.37
CA ASN A 320 -25.63 13.35 -4.45
C ASN A 320 -24.87 14.33 -5.38
N PRO A 321 -25.51 14.94 -6.40
CA PRO A 321 -24.85 15.91 -7.29
C PRO A 321 -24.39 17.20 -6.59
N THR A 322 -25.01 17.58 -5.47
CA THR A 322 -24.63 18.81 -4.75
C THR A 322 -23.44 18.63 -3.82
N ASP A 323 -23.25 17.40 -3.31
CA ASP A 323 -22.08 17.00 -2.52
C ASP A 323 -21.81 15.52 -2.79
N ILE A 324 -20.84 15.26 -3.65
CA ILE A 324 -20.51 13.90 -4.12
C ILE A 324 -19.99 12.99 -3.00
N PHE A 325 -19.59 13.55 -1.85
CA PHE A 325 -19.11 12.80 -0.68
C PHE A 325 -20.16 12.62 0.41
N LYS A 326 -21.38 13.13 0.22
CA LYS A 326 -22.52 12.95 1.14
C LYS A 326 -23.70 12.32 0.37
N PRO A 327 -23.69 10.98 0.21
CA PRO A 327 -24.70 10.29 -0.59
C PRO A 327 -26.08 10.29 0.07
N LEU A 328 -27.11 9.95 -0.72
CA LEU A 328 -28.41 9.52 -0.19
C LEU A 328 -28.28 8.08 0.30
N VAL A 329 -28.74 7.83 1.52
CA VAL A 329 -28.72 6.51 2.14
C VAL A 329 -30.14 6.06 2.49
N LYS A 330 -30.39 4.76 2.44
CA LYS A 330 -31.63 4.13 2.90
C LYS A 330 -31.42 3.52 4.28
N VAL A 331 -32.18 3.98 5.27
CA VAL A 331 -32.22 3.45 6.64
C VAL A 331 -33.60 2.81 6.82
N ASP A 332 -33.65 1.50 7.04
CA ASP A 332 -34.89 0.71 7.04
C ASP A 332 -35.78 1.03 5.81
N ASP A 333 -36.92 1.68 6.01
CA ASP A 333 -37.87 2.07 4.95
C ASP A 333 -37.78 3.54 4.53
N PHE A 334 -36.86 4.31 5.12
CA PHE A 334 -36.72 5.75 4.89
C PHE A 334 -35.42 6.10 4.15
N PHE A 335 -35.43 7.24 3.45
CA PHE A 335 -34.25 7.80 2.81
C PHE A 335 -33.74 9.01 3.59
N ARG A 336 -32.42 9.09 3.77
CA ARG A 336 -31.75 10.22 4.42
C ARG A 336 -30.74 10.84 3.46
N ASP A 337 -30.85 12.13 3.26
CA ASP A 337 -29.95 12.91 2.41
C ASP A 337 -28.83 13.51 3.27
N LEU A 338 -27.67 12.86 3.26
CA LEU A 338 -26.53 13.29 4.08
C LEU A 338 -25.98 14.66 3.65
N ALA A 339 -26.32 15.16 2.45
CA ALA A 339 -25.93 16.51 2.03
C ALA A 339 -26.76 17.60 2.74
N ARG A 340 -27.97 17.24 3.18
CA ARG A 340 -28.82 18.10 4.03
C ARG A 340 -28.53 17.88 5.51
N GLU A 341 -28.29 16.64 5.90
CA GLU A 341 -28.03 16.24 7.28
C GLU A 341 -26.53 16.19 7.58
N ARG A 342 -25.88 17.36 7.54
CA ARG A 342 -24.41 17.49 7.49
C ARG A 342 -23.66 16.91 8.70
N GLU A 343 -24.31 16.88 9.86
CA GLU A 343 -23.78 16.33 11.12
C GLU A 343 -23.60 14.81 11.08
N ILE A 344 -24.22 14.13 10.11
CA ILE A 344 -24.16 12.68 9.99
C ILE A 344 -23.12 12.30 8.93
N GLU A 345 -22.25 11.40 9.32
CA GLU A 345 -21.12 10.93 8.52
C GLU A 345 -21.20 9.42 8.34
N ILE A 346 -20.61 8.91 7.26
CA ILE A 346 -20.39 7.48 7.10
C ILE A 346 -19.10 7.14 7.85
N VAL A 347 -19.22 6.33 8.90
CA VAL A 347 -18.09 5.92 9.73
C VAL A 347 -17.46 4.62 9.25
N GLU A 348 -18.27 3.70 8.72
CA GLU A 348 -17.82 2.39 8.25
C GLU A 348 -18.58 1.98 6.98
N ILE A 349 -17.89 1.26 6.08
CA ILE A 349 -18.45 0.71 4.85
C ILE A 349 -18.18 -0.79 4.84
N PHE A 350 -19.24 -1.58 4.70
CA PHE A 350 -19.14 -3.05 4.71
C PHE A 350 -19.03 -3.59 3.28
N PHE A 351 -17.95 -4.34 3.03
CA PHE A 351 -17.68 -5.03 1.77
C PHE A 351 -18.11 -6.50 1.86
N GLU A 352 -19.42 -6.73 1.80
CA GLU A 352 -20.02 -8.08 1.65
C GLU A 352 -19.94 -8.59 0.20
#